data_AF-A0A5P0YYX9-F1
#
_entry.id   AF-A0A5P0YYX9-F1
#
_cell.length_a   1.000
_cell.length_b   1.000
_cell.length_c   1.000
_cell.angle_alpha   90.00
_cell.angle_beta   90.00
_cell.angle_gamma   90.00
#
_symmetry.space_group_name_H-M   'P 1'
#
loop_
_entity.id
_entity.type
_entity.pdbx_description
1 polymer ?
#
loop_
_entity_poly.entity_id
_entity_poly.type
_entity_poly.pdbx_seq_one_letter_code
_entity_poly.pdbx_strand_id
1 'polypeptide(L)' 'GAVCAQVPVRQSGVPVVDRRFVAAAHRAGLQVHVWTVNDRRRMIDLLRLGVDGIMTDKIETLREVLEERGAWRG' A
#
# COMPACT_ATOMS: atom_id res chain seq x y z
N GLY A 1 -6.69 -11.84 -16.70
CA GLY A 1 -6.93 -12.16 -15.28
C GLY A 1 -6.89 -10.89 -14.45
N ALA A 2 -7.31 -10.93 -13.19
CA ALA A 2 -7.16 -9.79 -12.28
C ALA A 2 -5.69 -9.38 -12.16
N VAL A 3 -5.41 -8.08 -12.08
CA VAL A 3 -4.04 -7.52 -12.03
C VAL A 3 -3.64 -7.03 -10.64
N CYS A 4 -4.60 -6.90 -9.72
CA CYS A 4 -4.39 -6.29 -8.41
C CYS A 4 -5.38 -6.86 -7.36
N ALA A 5 -4.90 -6.98 -6.12
CA ALA A 5 -5.71 -7.10 -4.92
C ALA A 5 -5.82 -5.72 -4.25
N GLN A 6 -7.03 -5.18 -4.19
CA GLN A 6 -7.32 -3.93 -3.47
C GLN A 6 -8.01 -4.25 -2.15
N VAL A 7 -7.39 -3.88 -1.03
CA VAL A 7 -7.84 -4.29 0.31
C VAL A 7 -7.84 -3.12 1.29
N PRO A 8 -8.71 -3.16 2.33
CA PRO A 8 -8.62 -2.20 3.41
C PRO A 8 -7.38 -2.47 4.28
N VAL A 9 -6.92 -1.48 5.05
CA VAL A 9 -5.83 -1.70 6.02
C VAL A 9 -6.25 -2.71 7.10
N ARG A 10 -7.52 -2.65 7.54
CA ARG A 10 -8.13 -3.55 8.52
C ARG A 10 -9.55 -3.90 8.09
N GLN A 11 -9.98 -5.12 8.39
CA GLN A 11 -11.36 -5.57 8.22
C GLN A 11 -11.81 -6.23 9.52
N SER A 12 -12.94 -5.78 10.08
CA SER A 12 -13.48 -6.30 11.36
C SER A 12 -12.45 -6.36 12.49
N GLY A 13 -11.56 -5.35 12.56
CA GLY A 13 -10.49 -5.27 13.56
C GLY A 13 -9.22 -6.07 13.21
N VAL A 14 -9.21 -6.90 12.17
CA VAL A 14 -8.05 -7.70 11.74
C VAL A 14 -7.20 -6.92 10.74
N PRO A 15 -5.87 -6.78 10.92
CA PRO A 15 -4.98 -6.27 9.87
C PRO A 15 -5.02 -7.18 8.64
N VAL A 16 -5.39 -6.63 7.49
CA VAL A 16 -5.48 -7.42 6.24
C VAL A 16 -4.13 -7.51 5.54
N VAL A 17 -3.33 -6.45 5.64
CA VAL A 17 -2.04 -6.36 4.95
C VAL A 17 -0.90 -6.62 5.94
N ASP A 18 -0.24 -7.76 5.76
CA ASP A 18 1.04 -8.10 6.39
C ASP A 18 2.05 -8.60 5.33
N ARG A 19 3.28 -8.91 5.75
CA ARG A 19 4.33 -9.40 4.83
C ARG A 19 3.95 -10.70 4.12
N ARG A 20 3.21 -11.60 4.78
CA ARG A 20 2.84 -12.90 4.21
C ARG A 20 1.78 -12.71 3.13
N PHE A 21 0.80 -11.85 3.38
CA PHE A 21 -0.21 -11.45 2.42
C PHE A 21 0.43 -10.84 1.17
N VAL A 22 1.29 -9.84 1.34
CA VAL A 22 1.97 -9.17 0.22
C VAL A 22 2.78 -10.16 -0.60
N ALA A 23 3.60 -10.99 0.05
CA ALA A 23 4.40 -12.00 -0.65
C ALA A 23 3.53 -13.04 -1.39
N ALA A 24 2.38 -13.42 -0.85
CA ALA A 24 1.46 -14.34 -1.51
C ALA A 24 0.82 -13.71 -2.75
N ALA A 25 0.38 -12.45 -2.66
CA ALA A 25 -0.16 -11.71 -3.80
C ALA A 25 0.88 -11.54 -4.91
N HIS A 26 2.11 -11.17 -4.56
CA HIS A 26 3.20 -11.05 -5.53
C HIS A 26 3.55 -12.38 -6.20
N ARG A 27 3.56 -13.51 -5.46
CA ARG A 27 3.73 -14.85 -6.07
C ARG A 27 2.61 -15.23 -7.01
N ALA A 28 1.40 -14.68 -6.81
CA ALA A 28 0.28 -14.85 -7.71
C ALA A 28 0.29 -13.87 -8.89
N GLY A 29 1.32 -13.02 -9.01
CA GLY A 29 1.43 -12.00 -10.06
C GLY A 29 0.49 -10.81 -9.87
N LEU A 30 -0.01 -10.58 -8.64
CA LEU A 30 -0.93 -9.50 -8.31
C LEU A 30 -0.21 -8.36 -7.59
N GLN A 31 -0.51 -7.11 -7.97
CA GLN A 31 -0.17 -5.93 -7.17
C GLN A 31 -1.05 -5.84 -5.93
N VAL A 32 -0.57 -5.19 -4.87
CA VAL A 32 -1.33 -4.93 -3.64
C VAL A 32 -1.55 -3.43 -3.47
N HIS A 33 -2.81 -2.99 -3.53
CA HIS A 33 -3.19 -1.62 -3.23
C HIS A 33 -4.02 -1.54 -1.94
N VAL A 34 -3.78 -0.51 -1.14
CA VAL A 34 -4.44 -0.36 0.17
C VAL A 34 -5.18 0.96 0.27
N TRP A 35 -6.39 0.93 0.81
CA TRP A 35 -7.26 2.09 0.98
C TRP A 35 -7.92 2.12 2.37
N THR A 36 -8.38 3.26 2.89
CA THR A 36 -7.87 4.62 2.67
C THR A 36 -6.84 4.91 3.76
N VAL A 37 -5.66 5.42 3.39
CA VAL A 37 -4.57 5.67 4.35
C VAL A 37 -4.24 7.16 4.38
N ASN A 38 -4.56 7.84 5.48
CA ASN A 38 -4.36 9.29 5.60
C ASN A 38 -3.20 9.68 6.54
N ASP A 39 -2.60 8.70 7.23
CA ASP A 39 -1.46 8.92 8.14
C ASP A 39 -0.12 8.66 7.43
N ARG A 40 0.79 9.66 7.48
CA ARG A 40 2.11 9.60 6.84
C ARG A 40 2.94 8.41 7.33
N ARG A 41 2.98 8.19 8.64
CA ARG A 41 3.76 7.09 9.22
C ARG A 41 3.25 5.75 8.72
N ARG A 42 1.93 5.58 8.65
CA ARG A 42 1.30 4.38 8.12
C ARG A 42 1.59 4.17 6.64
N MET A 43 1.63 5.24 5.84
CA MET A 43 2.04 5.14 4.43
C MET A 43 3.46 4.57 4.31
N ILE A 44 4.41 5.14 5.08
CA ILE A 44 5.80 4.69 5.10
C ILE A 44 5.88 3.22 5.49
N ASP A 45 5.15 2.81 6.52
CA ASP A 45 5.15 1.42 7.02
C ASP A 45 4.56 0.45 5.99
N LEU A 46 3.45 0.79 5.33
CA LEU A 46 2.85 -0.04 4.29
C LEU A 46 3.76 -0.16 3.06
N LEU A 47 4.39 0.94 2.63
CA LEU A 47 5.38 0.90 1.56
C LEU A 47 6.63 0.10 1.96
N ARG A 48 7.01 0.07 3.25
CA ARG A 48 8.08 -0.83 3.75
C ARG A 48 7.67 -2.30 3.73
N LEU A 49 6.38 -2.59 3.87
CA LEU A 49 5.83 -3.95 3.78
C LEU A 49 5.79 -4.48 2.35
N GLY A 50 5.98 -3.62 1.34
CA GLY A 50 5.96 -3.99 -0.08
C GLY A 50 4.61 -3.79 -0.76
N VAL A 51 3.73 -2.99 -0.19
CA VAL A 51 2.52 -2.51 -0.88
C VAL A 51 2.91 -1.71 -2.12
N ASP A 52 2.22 -1.96 -3.23
CA ASP A 52 2.49 -1.34 -4.53
C ASP A 52 1.75 0.00 -4.71
N GLY A 53 0.64 0.20 -3.99
CA GLY A 53 -0.18 1.40 -4.12
C GLY A 53 -0.94 1.77 -2.84
N ILE A 54 -1.06 3.07 -2.59
CA ILE A 54 -1.83 3.63 -1.49
C ILE A 54 -2.87 4.57 -2.06
N MET A 55 -4.13 4.37 -1.65
CA MET A 55 -5.21 5.30 -1.92
C MET A 55 -5.42 6.15 -0.66
N THR A 56 -5.47 7.47 -0.83
CA THR A 56 -5.44 8.45 0.25
C THR A 56 -6.25 9.69 -0.12
N ASP A 57 -6.78 10.37 0.89
CA ASP A 57 -7.32 11.73 0.75
C ASP A 57 -6.22 12.80 0.92
N LYS A 58 -4.98 12.38 1.25
CA LYS A 58 -3.81 13.22 1.50
C LYS A 58 -2.76 13.01 0.41
N ILE A 59 -3.11 13.39 -0.83
CA ILE A 59 -2.31 13.12 -2.03
C ILE A 59 -0.92 13.75 -1.94
N GLU A 60 -0.84 14.97 -1.43
CA GLU A 60 0.39 15.74 -1.24
C GLU A 60 1.33 15.03 -0.27
N THR A 61 0.79 14.55 0.86
CA THR A 61 1.56 13.78 1.84
C THR A 61 2.08 12.45 1.26
N LEU A 62 1.25 11.75 0.47
CA LEU A 62 1.71 10.51 -0.19
C LEU A 62 2.79 10.81 -1.23
N ARG A 63 2.64 11.89 -2.00
CA ARG A 63 3.64 12.33 -2.96
C ARG A 63 4.98 12.62 -2.29
N GLU A 64 5.00 13.41 -1.22
CA GLU A 64 6.22 13.70 -0.43
C GLU A 64 6.90 12.40 0.02
N VAL A 65 6.12 11.44 0.55
CA VAL A 65 6.65 10.13 0.97
C VAL A 65 7.26 9.36 -0.19
N LEU A 66 6.63 9.38 -1.37
CA LEU A 66 7.15 8.70 -2.56
C LEU A 66 8.39 9.39 -3.13
N GLU A 67 8.45 10.72 -3.11
CA GLU A 67 9.60 11.52 -3.53
C GLU A 67 10.82 11.25 -2.62
N GLU A 68 10.63 11.31 -1.29
CA GLU A 68 11.68 10.98 -0.30
C GLU A 68 12.23 9.56 -0.47
N ARG A 69 11.43 8.65 -1.02
CA ARG A 69 11.81 7.25 -1.29
C ARG A 69 12.41 7.04 -2.68
N GLY A 70 12.48 8.07 -3.52
CA GLY A 70 12.86 7.93 -4.93
C GLY A 70 11.90 7.06 -5.75
N ALA A 71 10.67 6.86 -5.25
CA ALA A 71 9.62 6.06 -5.88
C ALA A 71 8.64 6.91 -6.71
N TRP A 72 8.68 8.23 -6.57
CA TRP A 72 7.92 9.14 -7.41
C TRP A 72 8.61 9.30 -8.77
N ARG A 73 7.87 8.98 -9.84
CA ARG A 73 8.28 9.23 -11.22
C ARG A 73 7.25 10.22 -11.77
N GLY A 74 7.70 11.45 -12.03
CA GLY A 74 6.88 12.53 -12.56
C GLY A 74 6.37 12.25 -13.97
#